data_AF-A0A1G0WHS9-F1
#
_entry.id   AF-A0A1G0WHS9-F1
#
_cell.length_a   1.000
_cell.length_b   1.000
_cell.length_c   1.000
_cell.angle_alpha   90.00
_cell.angle_beta   90.00
_cell.angle_gamma   90.00
#
_symmetry.space_group_name_H-M   'P 1'
#
loop_
_entity.id
_entity.type
_entity.pdbx_description
1 polymer ?
#
loop_
_entity_poly.entity_id
_entity_poly.type
_entity_poly.pdbx_seq_one_letter_code
_entity_poly.pdbx_strand_id
1 'polypeptide(L)'
;MKTKSLITTVILLAFVLTFAYSADNPINQIFEKYAGKEGFTSVNISKDMFDMFKDLSEEGKDNKSIGEAVDGLEGIKILTYSPEKTKSKNKFDFYNEIIKNIPLSGYSSLMDVNEGNTIVKFLIRKETKGKISEFLMLVSEDNGGTLIWITGDLDLNKIKRLSKDLNFKEFEKLEKGGEK
;
A
#
# COMPACT_ATOMS: atom_id res chain seq x y z
N MET A 1 -45.58 21.07 24.71
CA MET A 1 -44.41 20.27 25.18
C MET A 1 -43.96 19.18 24.20
N LYS A 2 -44.86 18.47 23.49
CA LYS A 2 -44.50 17.36 22.58
C LYS A 2 -43.61 17.75 21.39
N THR A 3 -43.81 18.93 20.79
CA THR A 3 -43.01 19.43 19.65
C THR A 3 -41.58 19.84 20.02
N LYS A 4 -41.38 20.40 21.22
CA LYS A 4 -40.03 20.76 21.71
C LYS A 4 -39.17 19.52 21.94
N SER A 5 -39.73 18.45 22.51
CA SER A 5 -39.03 17.17 22.70
C SER A 5 -38.63 16.51 21.38
N LEU A 6 -39.44 16.65 20.33
CA LEU A 6 -39.19 16.05 19.02
C LEU A 6 -38.07 16.77 18.27
N ILE A 7 -38.02 18.11 18.40
CA ILE A 7 -36.93 18.93 17.85
C ILE A 7 -35.59 18.62 18.55
N THR A 8 -35.59 18.43 19.87
CA THR A 8 -34.38 18.06 20.61
C THR A 8 -33.86 16.68 20.21
N THR A 9 -34.74 15.70 19.99
CA THR A 9 -34.34 14.36 19.51
C THR A 9 -33.78 14.39 18.10
N VAL A 10 -34.33 15.20 17.19
CA VAL A 10 -33.82 15.35 15.82
C VAL A 10 -32.45 16.04 15.80
N ILE A 11 -32.23 17.03 16.65
CA ILE A 11 -30.93 17.71 16.78
C ILE A 11 -29.87 16.76 17.37
N LEU A 12 -30.23 15.93 18.35
CA LEU A 12 -29.32 14.93 18.92
C LEU A 12 -28.96 13.85 17.90
N LEU A 13 -29.92 13.41 17.06
CA LEU A 13 -29.66 12.46 15.97
C LEU A 13 -28.76 13.06 14.88
N ALA A 14 -28.91 14.34 14.56
CA ALA A 14 -28.08 15.05 13.59
C ALA A 14 -26.63 15.22 14.08
N PHE A 15 -26.40 15.38 15.39
CA PHE A 15 -25.06 15.50 15.97
C PHE A 15 -24.29 14.17 16.02
N VAL A 16 -25.00 13.03 16.06
CA VAL A 16 -24.39 11.70 15.94
C VAL A 16 -23.94 11.41 14.50
N LEU A 17 -24.61 12.02 13.50
CA LEU A 17 -24.27 11.88 12.08
C LEU A 17 -23.07 12.73 11.63
N THR A 18 -22.69 13.77 12.40
CA THR A 18 -21.50 14.58 12.11
C THR A 18 -20.18 13.95 12.55
N PHE A 19 -20.23 12.84 13.30
CA PHE A 19 -19.09 11.91 13.40
C PHE A 19 -19.08 10.95 12.21
N ALA A 20 -19.35 11.46 11.01
CA ALA A 20 -18.85 10.85 9.79
C ALA A 20 -17.32 10.90 9.91
N TYR A 21 -16.77 9.87 10.55
CA TYR A 21 -15.36 9.55 10.52
C TYR A 21 -14.93 9.78 9.07
N SER A 22 -14.00 10.71 8.85
CA SER A 22 -13.18 10.66 7.65
C SER A 22 -12.72 9.22 7.59
N ALA A 23 -13.27 8.46 6.63
CA ALA A 23 -12.99 7.06 6.48
C ALA A 23 -11.54 7.01 6.00
N ASP A 24 -10.63 7.07 6.97
CA ASP A 24 -9.21 7.00 6.71
C ASP A 24 -8.99 5.67 5.98
N ASN A 25 -8.20 5.72 4.91
CA ASN A 25 -8.02 4.55 4.07
C ASN A 25 -7.60 3.37 4.97
N PRO A 26 -8.26 2.20 4.95
CA PRO A 26 -7.92 1.09 5.84
C PRO A 26 -6.45 0.66 5.74
N ILE A 27 -5.82 0.93 4.59
CA ILE A 27 -4.38 0.76 4.39
C ILE A 27 -3.60 1.72 5.29
N ASN A 28 -3.97 3.01 5.39
CA ASN A 28 -3.36 3.97 6.34
C ASN A 28 -3.41 3.46 7.77
N GLN A 29 -4.54 2.90 8.20
CA GLN A 29 -4.69 2.38 9.57
C GLN A 29 -3.71 1.25 9.86
N ILE A 30 -3.41 0.40 8.89
CA ILE A 30 -2.38 -0.63 9.02
C ILE A 30 -1.00 -0.01 9.20
N PHE A 31 -0.65 0.98 8.37
CA PHE A 31 0.63 1.68 8.50
C PHE A 31 0.77 2.35 9.87
N GLU A 32 -0.25 3.05 10.35
CA GLU A 32 -0.24 3.71 11.66
C GLU A 32 -0.17 2.72 12.83
N LYS A 33 -0.90 1.60 12.72
CA LYS A 33 -0.92 0.55 13.75
C LYS A 33 0.46 -0.06 13.99
N TYR A 34 1.24 -0.22 12.92
CA TYR A 34 2.53 -0.91 12.95
C TYR A 34 3.75 0.01 12.88
N ALA A 35 3.59 1.29 12.51
CA ALA A 35 4.68 2.25 12.52
C ALA A 35 5.34 2.34 13.91
N GLY A 36 6.67 2.21 13.95
CA GLY A 36 7.45 2.25 15.18
C GLY A 36 7.25 1.05 16.13
N LYS A 37 6.50 0.01 15.72
CA LYS A 37 6.40 -1.22 16.50
C LYS A 37 7.63 -2.09 16.32
N GLU A 38 7.98 -2.82 17.37
CA GLU A 38 9.08 -3.77 17.33
C GLU A 38 8.86 -4.84 16.25
N GLY A 39 9.90 -5.15 15.48
CA GLY A 39 9.80 -6.05 14.33
C GLY A 39 9.26 -5.39 13.06
N PHE A 40 8.77 -4.14 13.10
CA PHE A 40 8.24 -3.43 11.93
C PHE A 40 9.15 -2.28 11.50
N THR A 41 9.33 -2.14 10.20
CA THR A 41 9.96 -0.98 9.57
C THR A 41 8.93 -0.32 8.67
N SER A 42 8.68 0.97 8.87
CA SER A 42 7.74 1.76 8.08
C SER A 42 8.45 2.91 7.38
N VAL A 43 8.23 3.04 6.07
CA VAL A 43 8.69 4.17 5.26
C VAL A 43 7.46 4.85 4.65
N ASN A 44 7.40 6.17 4.70
CA ASN A 44 6.36 6.98 4.09
C ASN A 44 7.02 8.10 3.28
N ILE A 45 6.76 8.14 1.98
CA ILE A 45 7.29 9.14 1.05
C ILE A 45 6.08 9.90 0.49
N SER A 46 6.01 11.20 0.76
CA SER A 46 4.93 12.08 0.27
C SER A 46 5.24 12.68 -1.09
N LYS A 47 4.19 13.24 -1.71
CA LYS A 47 4.28 14.06 -2.93
C LYS A 47 5.36 15.13 -2.84
N ASP A 48 5.49 15.84 -1.72
CA ASP A 48 6.50 16.90 -1.54
C ASP A 48 7.93 16.39 -1.77
N MET A 49 8.23 15.15 -1.38
CA MET A 49 9.55 14.54 -1.64
C MET A 49 9.73 14.25 -3.13
N PHE A 50 8.68 13.79 -3.81
CA PHE A 50 8.73 13.56 -5.26
C PHE A 50 8.87 14.86 -6.04
N ASP A 51 8.16 15.92 -5.64
CA ASP A 51 8.28 17.26 -6.24
C ASP A 51 9.71 17.79 -6.06
N MET A 52 10.30 17.65 -4.87
CA MET A 52 11.70 18.03 -4.65
C MET A 52 12.68 17.23 -5.53
N PHE A 53 12.43 15.93 -5.76
CA PHE A 53 13.24 15.13 -6.68
C PHE A 53 13.09 15.56 -8.14
N LYS A 54 11.88 15.99 -8.55
CA LYS A 54 11.65 16.54 -9.89
C LYS A 54 12.43 17.83 -10.08
N ASP A 55 12.32 18.78 -9.15
CA ASP A 55 13.03 20.07 -9.24
C ASP A 55 14.55 19.86 -9.37
N LEU A 56 15.13 19.00 -8.52
CA LEU A 56 16.56 18.65 -8.60
C LEU A 56 16.96 17.95 -9.90
N SER A 57 16.03 17.22 -10.53
CA SER A 57 16.26 16.55 -11.82
C SER A 57 16.20 17.49 -13.02
N GLU A 58 15.43 18.57 -12.91
CA GLU A 58 15.32 19.60 -13.95
C GLU A 58 16.57 20.51 -13.95
N GLU A 59 17.20 20.70 -12.79
CA GLU A 59 18.41 21.51 -12.61
C GLU A 59 19.72 20.77 -13.01
N GLY A 60 19.73 19.43 -13.08
CA GLY A 60 20.94 18.62 -13.32
C GLY A 60 20.84 17.61 -14.47
N LYS A 61 21.87 17.49 -15.31
CA LYS A 61 21.88 16.59 -16.49
C LYS A 61 21.86 15.08 -16.19
N ASP A 62 22.14 14.66 -14.95
CA ASP A 62 22.25 13.24 -14.57
C ASP A 62 21.00 12.64 -13.88
N ASN A 63 20.00 13.45 -13.52
CA ASN A 63 18.88 13.00 -12.66
C ASN A 63 17.52 12.87 -13.36
N LYS A 64 17.44 13.13 -14.68
CA LYS A 64 16.16 13.08 -15.43
C LYS A 64 15.37 11.78 -15.27
N SER A 65 16.05 10.65 -15.10
CA SER A 65 15.43 9.33 -14.94
C SER A 65 14.60 9.21 -13.65
N ILE A 66 15.00 9.88 -12.57
CA ILE A 66 14.30 9.82 -11.28
C ILE A 66 13.03 10.66 -11.34
N GLY A 67 13.11 11.88 -11.86
CA GLY A 67 11.96 12.78 -12.02
C GLY A 67 10.84 12.15 -12.86
N GLU A 68 11.20 11.48 -13.96
CA GLU A 68 10.25 10.75 -14.82
C GLU A 68 9.61 9.52 -14.13
N ALA A 69 10.36 8.83 -13.27
CA ALA A 69 9.91 7.64 -12.55
C ALA A 69 8.93 7.95 -11.42
N VAL A 70 9.11 9.09 -10.75
CA VAL A 70 8.20 9.54 -9.67
C VAL A 70 7.07 10.43 -10.19
N ASP A 71 7.03 10.69 -11.49
CA ASP A 71 5.99 11.50 -12.10
C ASP A 71 4.61 10.83 -12.08
N GLY A 72 3.65 11.54 -11.51
CA GLY A 72 2.30 11.07 -11.23
C GLY A 72 2.13 10.44 -9.84
N LEU A 73 3.22 10.21 -9.08
CA LEU A 73 3.11 9.66 -7.72
C LEU A 73 2.64 10.72 -6.72
N GLU A 74 1.71 10.33 -5.85
CA GLU A 74 1.22 11.14 -4.73
C GLU A 74 1.75 10.62 -3.39
N GLY A 75 2.03 9.32 -3.29
CA GLY A 75 2.57 8.74 -2.07
C GLY A 75 3.04 7.31 -2.24
N ILE A 76 4.11 6.95 -1.51
CA ILE A 76 4.57 5.56 -1.34
C ILE A 76 4.62 5.27 0.16
N LYS A 77 4.00 4.18 0.58
CA LYS A 77 4.14 3.63 1.93
C LYS A 77 4.67 2.20 1.86
N ILE A 78 5.69 1.89 2.66
CA ILE A 78 6.32 0.57 2.75
C ILE A 78 6.30 0.12 4.20
N LEU A 79 5.77 -1.06 4.47
CA LEU A 79 5.72 -1.68 5.78
C LEU A 79 6.35 -3.06 5.67
N THR A 80 7.47 -3.26 6.34
CA THR A 80 8.16 -4.56 6.38
C THR A 80 8.11 -5.10 7.80
N TYR A 81 7.70 -6.36 7.94
CA TYR A 81 7.79 -7.13 9.16
C TYR A 81 8.98 -8.09 9.09
N SER A 82 9.84 -8.02 10.10
CA SER A 82 11.06 -8.81 10.27
C SER A 82 10.97 -9.56 11.62
N PRO A 83 10.58 -10.84 11.64
CA PRO A 83 10.45 -11.64 12.86
C PRO A 83 11.74 -11.70 13.67
N GLU A 84 12.91 -11.70 13.04
CA GLU A 84 14.21 -11.73 13.74
C GLU A 84 14.47 -10.47 14.59
N LYS A 85 13.74 -9.38 14.32
CA LYS A 85 13.80 -8.12 15.06
C LYS A 85 12.75 -8.03 16.17
N THR A 86 11.95 -9.09 16.39
CA THR A 86 10.99 -9.14 17.50
C THR A 86 11.52 -9.94 18.68
N LYS A 87 11.26 -9.45 19.90
CA LYS A 87 11.41 -10.23 21.14
C LYS A 87 10.26 -11.21 21.38
N SER A 88 9.18 -11.14 20.58
CA SER A 88 8.04 -12.04 20.69
C SER A 88 8.39 -13.44 20.20
N LYS A 89 8.05 -14.46 21.00
CA LYS A 89 8.16 -15.87 20.60
C LYS A 89 6.95 -16.36 19.78
N ASN A 90 5.89 -15.56 19.70
CA ASN A 90 4.69 -15.92 18.95
C ASN A 90 4.88 -15.60 17.47
N LYS A 91 4.58 -16.57 16.58
CA LYS A 91 4.57 -16.36 15.14
C LYS A 91 3.47 -15.34 14.81
N PHE A 92 3.86 -14.24 14.19
CA PHE A 92 2.92 -13.24 13.66
C PHE A 92 2.64 -13.59 12.20
N ASP A 93 1.37 -13.80 11.88
CA ASP A 93 0.92 -14.09 10.52
C ASP A 93 0.69 -12.78 9.78
N PHE A 94 1.73 -12.32 9.08
CA PHE A 94 1.70 -11.05 8.37
C PHE A 94 0.62 -11.05 7.30
N TYR A 95 0.57 -12.07 6.45
CA TYR A 95 -0.42 -12.15 5.37
C TYR A 95 -1.85 -12.01 5.89
N ASN A 96 -2.25 -12.86 6.85
CA ASN A 96 -3.61 -12.87 7.37
C ASN A 96 -3.98 -11.58 8.08
N GLU A 97 -3.03 -10.94 8.79
CA GLU A 97 -3.25 -9.62 9.37
C GLU A 97 -3.54 -8.58 8.28
N ILE A 98 -2.75 -8.54 7.21
CA ILE A 98 -2.92 -7.55 6.15
C ILE A 98 -4.26 -7.73 5.42
N ILE A 99 -4.58 -8.94 4.95
CA ILE A 99 -5.80 -9.16 4.15
C ILE A 99 -7.09 -9.01 4.96
N LYS A 100 -7.04 -9.19 6.28
CA LYS A 100 -8.20 -9.02 7.16
C LYS A 100 -8.56 -7.55 7.35
N ASN A 101 -7.56 -6.66 7.29
CA ASN A 101 -7.74 -5.24 7.58
C ASN A 101 -7.78 -4.36 6.32
N ILE A 102 -7.39 -4.88 5.14
CA ILE A 102 -7.48 -4.15 3.87
C ILE A 102 -8.68 -4.68 3.05
N PRO A 103 -9.68 -3.84 2.73
CA PRO A 103 -10.80 -4.26 1.88
C PRO A 103 -10.34 -4.38 0.42
N LEU A 104 -10.03 -5.60 -0.01
CA LEU A 104 -9.56 -5.88 -1.37
C LEU A 104 -10.67 -5.82 -2.45
N SER A 105 -11.93 -5.58 -2.08
CA SER A 105 -13.08 -5.60 -3.00
C SER A 105 -13.02 -4.53 -4.10
N GLY A 106 -12.24 -3.46 -3.91
CA GLY A 106 -12.00 -2.41 -4.91
C GLY A 106 -10.78 -2.67 -5.81
N TYR A 107 -10.04 -3.75 -5.57
CA TYR A 107 -8.79 -4.04 -6.24
C TYR A 107 -8.96 -5.14 -7.30
N SER A 108 -8.25 -4.99 -8.41
CA SER A 108 -8.05 -6.04 -9.43
C SER A 108 -6.69 -6.69 -9.24
N SER A 109 -6.64 -8.02 -9.22
CA SER A 109 -5.38 -8.76 -9.16
C SER A 109 -4.69 -8.79 -10.52
N LEU A 110 -3.42 -8.41 -10.55
CA LEU A 110 -2.55 -8.53 -11.72
C LEU A 110 -1.63 -9.74 -11.64
N MET A 111 -1.21 -10.11 -10.43
CA MET A 111 -0.36 -11.25 -10.16
C MET A 111 -0.72 -11.82 -8.79
N ASP A 112 -0.82 -13.14 -8.72
CA ASP A 112 -1.10 -13.89 -7.50
C ASP A 112 -0.25 -15.17 -7.54
N VAL A 113 0.82 -15.18 -6.77
CA VAL A 113 1.72 -16.32 -6.63
C VAL A 113 1.56 -16.87 -5.22
N ASN A 114 1.35 -18.18 -5.15
CA ASN A 114 1.30 -18.92 -3.90
C ASN A 114 2.14 -20.19 -4.09
N GLU A 115 3.34 -20.18 -3.51
CA GLU A 115 4.31 -21.25 -3.65
C GLU A 115 4.88 -21.60 -2.27
N GLY A 116 4.54 -22.79 -1.78
CA GLY A 116 4.93 -23.23 -0.43
C GLY A 116 4.42 -22.25 0.64
N ASN A 117 5.35 -21.57 1.30
CA ASN A 117 5.07 -20.58 2.35
C ASN A 117 5.26 -19.13 1.86
N THR A 118 5.45 -18.94 0.55
CA THR A 118 5.61 -17.63 -0.09
C THR A 118 4.32 -17.24 -0.80
N ILE A 119 3.80 -16.07 -0.44
CA ILE A 119 2.63 -15.46 -1.06
C ILE A 119 3.04 -14.10 -1.62
N VAL A 120 2.75 -13.87 -2.91
CA VAL A 120 2.98 -12.59 -3.57
C VAL A 120 1.73 -12.16 -4.31
N LYS A 121 1.22 -10.96 -4.00
CA LYS A 121 0.07 -10.36 -4.68
C LYS A 121 0.41 -8.98 -5.20
N PHE A 122 0.12 -8.73 -6.48
CA PHE A 122 0.10 -7.39 -7.05
C PHE A 122 -1.33 -7.04 -7.42
N LEU A 123 -1.81 -5.95 -6.84
CA LEU A 123 -3.18 -5.50 -6.96
C LEU A 123 -3.18 -4.04 -7.41
N ILE A 124 -4.19 -3.67 -8.20
CA ILE A 124 -4.41 -2.29 -8.63
C ILE A 124 -5.83 -1.84 -8.34
N ARG A 125 -6.01 -0.56 -8.05
CA ARG A 125 -7.32 0.08 -8.03
C ARG A 125 -7.42 1.06 -9.18
N LYS A 126 -8.55 1.01 -9.88
CA LYS A 126 -8.86 1.93 -10.98
C LYS A 126 -9.94 2.91 -10.55
N GLU A 127 -9.83 4.14 -11.04
CA GLU A 127 -10.92 5.10 -11.02
C GLU A 127 -11.92 4.85 -12.14
N THR A 128 -13.05 5.57 -12.10
CA THR A 128 -14.17 5.45 -13.06
C THR A 128 -13.73 5.69 -14.51
N LYS A 129 -12.64 6.44 -14.74
CA LYS A 129 -12.09 6.72 -16.07
C LYS A 129 -11.04 5.70 -16.54
N GLY A 130 -10.84 4.60 -15.81
CA GLY A 130 -9.90 3.52 -16.13
C GLY A 130 -8.44 3.80 -15.77
N LYS A 131 -8.13 5.00 -15.25
CA LYS A 131 -6.83 5.35 -14.68
C LYS A 131 -6.56 4.54 -13.42
N ILE A 132 -5.31 4.16 -13.18
CA ILE A 132 -4.93 3.48 -11.94
C ILE A 132 -4.61 4.53 -10.90
N SER A 133 -5.33 4.49 -9.78
CA SER A 133 -5.12 5.39 -8.65
C SER A 133 -4.27 4.78 -7.53
N GLU A 134 -4.26 3.45 -7.42
CA GLU A 134 -3.53 2.74 -6.36
C GLU A 134 -2.87 1.47 -6.92
N PHE A 135 -1.66 1.19 -6.44
CA PHE A 135 -0.96 -0.08 -6.61
C PHE A 135 -0.61 -0.62 -5.22
N LEU A 136 -0.93 -1.90 -4.98
CA LEU A 136 -0.65 -2.60 -3.74
C LEU A 136 0.16 -3.85 -4.05
N MET A 137 1.29 -4.01 -3.37
CA MET A 137 2.09 -5.21 -3.40
C MET A 137 2.17 -5.80 -2.00
N LEU A 138 1.81 -7.07 -1.88
CA LEU A 138 1.91 -7.84 -0.65
C LEU A 138 2.82 -9.05 -0.90
N VAL A 139 3.92 -9.11 -0.16
CA VAL A 139 4.83 -10.26 -0.10
C VAL A 139 4.77 -10.79 1.32
N SER A 140 4.55 -12.09 1.48
CA SER A 140 4.62 -12.76 2.78
C SER A 140 5.38 -14.07 2.63
N GLU A 141 6.30 -14.31 3.55
CA GLU A 141 7.18 -15.47 3.60
C GLU A 141 7.28 -15.96 5.05
N ASP A 142 7.90 -17.11 5.29
CA ASP A 142 8.09 -17.63 6.66
C ASP A 142 8.86 -16.67 7.58
N ASN A 143 9.78 -15.91 6.99
CA ASN A 143 10.68 -15.01 7.70
C ASN A 143 10.26 -13.55 7.58
N GLY A 144 8.97 -13.27 7.36
CA GLY A 144 8.43 -11.92 7.42
C GLY A 144 7.51 -11.57 6.27
N GLY A 145 7.34 -10.29 6.03
CA GLY A 145 6.51 -9.83 4.94
C GLY A 145 6.67 -8.35 4.68
N THR A 146 6.30 -7.94 3.48
CA THR A 146 6.35 -6.55 3.04
C THR A 146 5.04 -6.17 2.37
N LEU A 147 4.48 -5.04 2.79
CA LEU A 147 3.37 -4.36 2.15
C LEU A 147 3.88 -3.06 1.55
N ILE A 148 3.72 -2.89 0.24
CA ILE A 148 3.98 -1.63 -0.46
C ILE A 148 2.66 -1.11 -1.00
N TRP A 149 2.37 0.16 -0.73
CA TRP A 149 1.22 0.85 -1.26
C TRP A 149 1.66 2.14 -1.94
N ILE A 150 1.28 2.29 -3.21
CA ILE A 150 1.62 3.42 -4.05
C ILE A 150 0.31 4.06 -4.51
N THR A 151 0.25 5.39 -4.45
CA THR A 151 -0.91 6.19 -4.84
C THR A 151 -0.51 7.26 -5.85
N GLY A 152 -1.43 7.62 -6.74
CA GLY A 152 -1.25 8.70 -7.71
C GLY A 152 -1.89 8.41 -9.07
N ASP A 153 -1.56 9.18 -10.09
CA ASP A 153 -1.97 8.93 -11.49
C ASP A 153 -0.99 7.93 -12.11
N LEU A 154 -1.23 6.64 -11.86
CA LEU A 154 -0.30 5.58 -12.23
C LEU A 154 -0.56 5.10 -13.66
N ASP A 155 0.45 5.19 -14.52
CA ASP A 155 0.44 4.57 -15.84
C ASP A 155 0.87 3.10 -15.74
N LEU A 156 0.01 2.17 -16.19
CA LEU A 156 0.32 0.73 -16.31
C LEU A 156 1.63 0.46 -17.03
N ASN A 157 1.97 1.27 -18.04
CA ASN A 157 3.21 1.10 -18.80
C ASN A 157 4.42 1.52 -17.97
N LYS A 158 4.29 2.51 -17.09
CA LYS A 158 5.32 2.91 -16.12
C LYS A 158 5.46 1.86 -15.00
N ILE A 159 4.35 1.32 -14.48
CA ILE A 159 4.36 0.22 -13.48
C ILE A 159 5.07 -1.02 -14.07
N LYS A 160 4.77 -1.40 -15.31
CA LYS A 160 5.44 -2.53 -15.99
C LYS A 160 6.95 -2.34 -16.21
N ARG A 161 7.42 -1.07 -16.25
CA ARG A 161 8.85 -0.75 -16.33
C ARG A 161 9.49 -0.79 -14.95
N LEU A 162 8.87 -0.16 -13.95
CA LEU A 162 9.29 -0.27 -12.54
C LEU A 162 9.38 -1.73 -12.08
N SER A 163 8.43 -2.57 -12.48
CA SER A 163 8.49 -4.00 -12.19
C SER A 163 9.70 -4.67 -12.85
N LYS A 164 10.03 -4.34 -14.11
CA LYS A 164 11.24 -4.86 -14.78
C LYS A 164 12.54 -4.37 -14.14
N ASP A 165 12.57 -3.11 -13.72
CA ASP A 165 13.76 -2.44 -13.19
C ASP A 165 14.02 -2.79 -11.71
N LEU A 166 12.98 -3.10 -10.93
CA LEU A 166 13.07 -3.67 -9.57
C LEU A 166 13.54 -5.14 -9.54
N ASN A 167 13.99 -5.67 -10.68
CA ASN A 167 14.71 -6.93 -10.81
C ASN A 167 13.90 -8.14 -10.32
N PHE A 168 12.90 -8.54 -11.12
CA PHE A 168 12.15 -9.81 -11.05
C PHE A 168 13.02 -11.09 -11.22
N LYS A 169 14.36 -10.98 -11.16
CA LYS A 169 15.29 -12.11 -11.33
C LYS A 169 15.12 -13.20 -10.27
N GLU A 170 14.57 -12.88 -9.11
CA GLU A 170 14.23 -13.87 -8.08
C GLU A 170 12.94 -14.66 -8.42
N PHE A 171 11.99 -14.10 -9.18
CA PHE A 171 10.77 -14.80 -9.62
C PHE A 171 10.99 -15.73 -10.82
N GLU A 172 11.88 -15.37 -11.77
CA GLU A 172 12.24 -16.29 -12.86
C GLU A 172 12.93 -17.57 -12.35
N LYS A 173 13.62 -17.52 -11.20
CA LYS A 173 14.22 -18.70 -10.58
C LYS A 173 13.18 -19.64 -9.97
N LEU A 174 12.03 -19.11 -9.53
CA LEU A 174 10.91 -19.90 -9.01
C LEU A 174 10.14 -20.58 -10.15
N GLU A 175 9.91 -19.87 -11.26
CA GLU A 175 9.28 -20.44 -12.45
C GLU A 175 10.15 -21.51 -13.14
N LYS A 176 11.48 -21.36 -13.11
CA LYS A 176 12.44 -22.33 -13.67
C LYS A 176 12.87 -23.43 -12.67
N GLY A 177 12.32 -23.45 -11.47
CA GLY A 177 12.57 -24.47 -10.44
C GLY A 177 11.78 -25.78 -10.61
N GLY A 178 11.02 -25.91 -11.71
CA GLY A 178 10.13 -27.03 -11.99
C GLY A 178 10.61 -28.02 -13.05
N GLU A 179 11.85 -27.96 -13.54
CA GLU A 179 12.39 -28.95 -14.48
C GLU A 179 13.75 -29.49 -14.01
N LYS A 180 13.71 -30.74 -13.53
CA LYS A 180 14.81 -31.69 -13.71
C LYS A 180 14.46 -32.62 -14.86
#